data_AF-A0A653CKP8-F1
#
_entry.id   AF-A0A653CKP8-F1
#
_cell.length_a   1.000
_cell.length_b   1.000
_cell.length_c   1.000
_cell.angle_alpha   90.00
_cell.angle_beta   90.00
_cell.angle_gamma   90.00
#
_symmetry.space_group_name_H-M   'P 1'
#
loop_
_entity.id
_entity.type
_entity.pdbx_description
1 polymer ?
#
loop_
_entity_poly.entity_id
_entity_poly.type
_entity_poly.pdbx_seq_one_letter_code
_entity_poly.pdbx_strand_id
1 'polypeptide(L)'
;MRELQYTSAVRNESVSVNELQELRTQILDLLKHPADVTAYVNKLSFAQCTFLLSVYWVETLRVQHSGEPSLVPIISDYLCDSALQKDKAGMWNCVSSVSERVFEKFLDVMKDRPKDEVREADLEQHAQFLLVNFNHQHKQIRRVSDKFLASLVDRFPHLLWSRR
;
A
#
# COMPACT_ATOMS: atom_id res chain seq x y z
N MET A 1 -3.35 -11.51 -13.40
CA MET A 1 -4.75 -11.78 -12.95
C MET A 1 -5.37 -13.09 -13.42
N ARG A 2 -4.94 -13.71 -14.54
CA ARG A 2 -5.40 -15.08 -14.93
C ARG A 2 -4.95 -16.18 -13.95
N GLU A 3 -3.80 -16.01 -13.31
CA GLU A 3 -3.20 -16.95 -12.36
C GLU A 3 -4.07 -17.20 -11.10
N LEU A 4 -4.88 -16.21 -10.67
CA LEU A 4 -5.71 -16.31 -9.46
C LEU A 4 -6.92 -17.24 -9.62
N GLN A 5 -7.26 -17.65 -10.84
CA GLN A 5 -8.40 -18.53 -11.12
C GLN A 5 -8.02 -20.02 -11.12
N TYR A 6 -6.72 -20.34 -11.07
CA TYR A 6 -6.21 -21.72 -11.15
C TYR A 6 -6.06 -22.41 -9.80
N THR A 7 -6.14 -21.68 -8.69
CA THR A 7 -6.07 -22.25 -7.34
C THR A 7 -7.49 -22.58 -6.85
N SER A 8 -7.72 -23.85 -6.53
CA SER A 8 -9.01 -24.37 -6.02
C SER A 8 -9.49 -23.66 -4.75
N ALA A 9 -8.60 -23.04 -3.97
CA ALA A 9 -8.93 -22.24 -2.79
C ALA A 9 -9.57 -20.88 -3.09
N VAL A 10 -9.52 -20.38 -4.33
CA VAL A 10 -9.96 -19.03 -4.72
C VAL A 10 -11.07 -19.07 -5.78
N ARG A 11 -11.71 -20.24 -6.00
CA ARG A 11 -12.86 -20.33 -6.91
C ARG A 11 -14.04 -19.53 -6.34
N ASN A 12 -14.56 -18.61 -7.14
CA ASN A 12 -15.76 -17.81 -6.84
C ASN A 12 -17.02 -18.67 -6.52
N GLU A 13 -17.04 -19.96 -6.88
CA GLU A 13 -18.20 -20.85 -6.74
C GLU A 13 -18.42 -21.36 -5.31
N SER A 14 -17.45 -21.19 -4.40
CA SER A 14 -17.52 -21.74 -3.03
C SER A 14 -17.85 -20.70 -1.95
N VAL A 15 -18.14 -19.44 -2.31
CA VAL A 15 -18.31 -18.35 -1.34
C VAL A 15 -19.70 -17.74 -1.46
N SER A 16 -20.40 -17.61 -0.34
CA SER A 16 -21.72 -17.00 -0.30
C SER A 16 -21.64 -15.50 -0.58
N VAL A 17 -22.71 -14.94 -1.16
CA VAL A 17 -22.82 -13.50 -1.42
C VAL A 17 -22.67 -12.68 -0.11
N ASN A 18 -23.07 -13.25 1.02
CA ASN A 18 -22.96 -12.63 2.33
C ASN A 18 -21.50 -12.52 2.79
N GLU A 19 -20.72 -13.61 2.72
CA GLU A 19 -19.29 -13.60 3.08
C GLU A 19 -18.49 -12.62 2.21
N LEU A 20 -18.82 -12.52 0.92
CA LEU A 20 -18.19 -11.53 0.04
C LEU A 20 -18.50 -10.10 0.47
N GLN A 21 -19.73 -9.84 0.92
CA GLN A 21 -20.12 -8.52 1.38
C GLN A 21 -19.50 -8.16 2.74
N GLU A 22 -19.33 -9.15 3.63
CA GLU A 22 -18.58 -8.99 4.88
C GLU A 22 -17.11 -8.62 4.61
N LEU A 23 -16.45 -9.32 3.68
CA LEU A 23 -15.07 -9.01 3.28
C LEU A 23 -14.93 -7.60 2.70
N ARG A 24 -15.87 -7.18 1.85
CA ARG A 24 -15.89 -5.81 1.32
C ARG A 24 -16.04 -4.78 2.43
N THR A 25 -16.93 -5.04 3.38
CA THR A 25 -17.16 -4.14 4.53
C THR A 25 -15.89 -4.04 5.37
N GLN A 26 -15.24 -5.18 5.67
CA GLN A 26 -13.96 -5.22 6.37
C GLN A 26 -12.88 -4.40 5.65
N ILE A 27 -12.75 -4.55 4.33
CA ILE A 27 -11.81 -3.76 3.53
C ILE A 27 -12.11 -2.26 3.66
N LEU A 28 -13.37 -1.86 3.53
CA LEU A 28 -13.77 -0.45 3.64
C LEU A 28 -13.46 0.12 5.02
N ASP A 29 -13.71 -0.64 6.09
CA ASP A 29 -13.36 -0.25 7.45
C ASP A 29 -11.85 -0.07 7.62
N LEU A 30 -11.03 -1.02 7.13
CA LEU A 30 -9.57 -0.93 7.17
C LEU A 30 -9.02 0.27 6.37
N LEU A 31 -9.66 0.60 5.25
CA LEU A 31 -9.31 1.74 4.41
C LEU A 31 -9.90 3.07 4.91
N LYS A 32 -10.72 3.06 5.97
CA LYS A 32 -11.50 4.21 6.50
C LYS A 32 -12.40 4.86 5.44
N HIS A 33 -13.10 4.05 4.65
CA HIS A 33 -14.15 4.47 3.70
C HIS A 33 -13.75 5.60 2.73
N PRO A 34 -12.71 5.43 1.89
CA PRO A 34 -12.39 6.44 0.87
C PRO A 34 -13.50 6.49 -0.19
N ALA A 35 -14.09 7.67 -0.42
CA ALA A 35 -15.20 7.85 -1.37
C ALA A 35 -14.85 7.34 -2.78
N ASP A 36 -13.63 7.60 -3.23
CA ASP A 36 -13.13 7.22 -4.57
C ASP A 36 -12.91 5.71 -4.71
N VAL A 37 -12.70 4.99 -3.61
CA VAL A 37 -12.33 3.56 -3.59
C VAL A 37 -13.54 2.69 -3.28
N THR A 38 -14.53 3.24 -2.56
CA THR A 38 -15.74 2.51 -2.13
C THR A 38 -16.52 1.93 -3.31
N ALA A 39 -16.60 2.68 -4.42
CA ALA A 39 -17.26 2.22 -5.65
C ALA A 39 -16.52 1.05 -6.33
N TYR A 40 -15.20 0.97 -6.19
CA TYR A 40 -14.39 -0.12 -6.72
C TYR A 40 -14.49 -1.36 -5.83
N VAL A 41 -14.34 -1.21 -4.51
CA VAL A 41 -14.41 -2.33 -3.54
C VAL A 41 -15.72 -3.09 -3.65
N ASN A 42 -16.85 -2.37 -3.80
CA ASN A 42 -18.17 -2.99 -3.97
C ASN A 42 -18.32 -3.81 -5.26
N LYS A 43 -17.44 -3.63 -6.26
CA LYS A 43 -17.43 -4.37 -7.53
C LYS A 43 -16.37 -5.48 -7.57
N LEU A 44 -15.52 -5.60 -6.56
CA LEU A 44 -14.44 -6.59 -6.53
C LEU A 44 -14.99 -8.01 -6.39
N SER A 45 -14.38 -8.95 -7.10
CA SER A 45 -14.62 -10.39 -6.91
C SER A 45 -14.01 -10.89 -5.61
N PHE A 46 -14.39 -12.08 -5.15
CA PHE A 46 -13.80 -12.70 -3.96
C PHE A 46 -12.28 -12.81 -4.08
N ALA A 47 -11.77 -13.28 -5.22
CA ALA A 47 -10.34 -13.37 -5.48
C ALA A 47 -9.62 -12.01 -5.33
N GLN A 48 -10.26 -10.93 -5.79
CA GLN A 48 -9.71 -9.59 -5.69
C GLN A 48 -9.78 -9.05 -4.25
N CYS A 49 -10.87 -9.27 -3.52
CA CYS A 49 -10.96 -8.91 -2.10
C CYS A 49 -9.91 -9.63 -1.27
N THR A 50 -9.74 -10.94 -1.47
CA THR A 50 -8.74 -11.76 -0.76
C THR A 50 -7.32 -11.30 -1.08
N PHE A 51 -7.02 -10.97 -2.34
CA PHE A 51 -5.73 -10.38 -2.71
C PHE A 51 -5.49 -9.04 -2.02
N LEU A 52 -6.49 -8.15 -2.01
CA LEU A 52 -6.32 -6.83 -1.41
C LEU A 52 -6.09 -6.92 0.10
N LEU A 53 -6.83 -7.80 0.78
CA LEU A 53 -6.64 -8.09 2.20
C LEU A 53 -5.27 -8.72 2.47
N SER A 54 -4.80 -9.64 1.63
CA SER A 54 -3.48 -10.26 1.83
C SER A 54 -2.37 -9.23 1.68
N VAL A 55 -2.43 -8.35 0.67
CA VAL A 55 -1.49 -7.24 0.51
C VAL A 55 -1.51 -6.32 1.74
N TYR A 56 -2.71 -5.93 2.21
CA TYR A 56 -2.85 -5.09 3.39
C TYR A 56 -2.20 -5.71 4.63
N TRP A 57 -2.51 -6.98 4.93
CA TRP A 57 -2.00 -7.63 6.13
C TRP A 57 -0.50 -7.91 6.06
N VAL A 58 -0.01 -8.44 4.94
CA VAL A 58 1.41 -8.75 4.76
C VAL A 58 2.25 -7.50 4.93
N GLU A 59 1.86 -6.40 4.29
CA GLU A 59 2.64 -5.17 4.33
C GLU A 59 2.48 -4.42 5.66
N THR A 60 1.30 -4.46 6.29
CA THR A 60 1.13 -3.92 7.65
C THR A 60 2.01 -4.67 8.65
N LEU A 61 2.01 -6.01 8.59
CA LEU A 61 2.84 -6.83 9.47
C LEU A 61 4.33 -6.62 9.22
N ARG A 62 4.75 -6.48 7.95
CA ARG A 62 6.13 -6.16 7.57
C ARG A 62 6.57 -4.85 8.22
N VAL A 63 5.76 -3.81 8.10
CA VAL A 63 6.09 -2.50 8.68
C VAL A 63 6.14 -2.53 10.20
N GLN A 64 5.24 -3.27 10.85
CA GLN A 64 5.15 -3.29 12.31
C GLN A 64 6.19 -4.18 13.00
N HIS A 65 6.52 -5.33 12.40
CA HIS A 65 7.30 -6.36 13.10
C HIS A 65 8.67 -6.62 12.47
N SER A 66 8.96 -6.09 11.27
CA SER A 66 10.29 -6.23 10.69
C SER A 66 11.32 -5.40 11.48
N GLY A 67 12.53 -5.95 11.62
CA GLY A 67 13.69 -5.19 12.13
C GLY A 67 13.96 -3.97 11.26
N GLU A 68 13.82 -4.13 9.94
CA GLU A 68 13.96 -3.09 8.92
C GLU A 68 12.61 -2.91 8.21
N PRO A 69 11.79 -1.93 8.61
CA PRO A 69 10.52 -1.66 7.96
C PRO A 69 10.79 -1.08 6.57
N SER A 70 10.23 -1.69 5.52
CA SER A 70 10.48 -1.30 4.13
C SER A 70 9.19 -0.99 3.39
N LEU A 71 9.19 0.14 2.66
CA LEU A 71 8.11 0.55 1.76
C LEU A 71 8.38 0.20 0.28
N VAL A 72 9.56 -0.36 0.00
CA VAL A 72 10.00 -0.69 -1.36
C VAL A 72 9.06 -1.68 -2.04
N PRO A 73 8.60 -2.78 -1.40
CA PRO A 73 7.73 -3.75 -2.06
C PRO A 73 6.40 -3.14 -2.51
N ILE A 74 5.81 -2.25 -1.70
CA ILE A 74 4.56 -1.55 -2.02
C ILE A 74 4.67 -0.79 -3.35
N ILE A 75 5.72 0.00 -3.52
CA ILE A 75 5.88 0.86 -4.70
C ILE A 75 6.41 0.05 -5.89
N SER A 76 7.45 -0.74 -5.69
CA SER A 76 8.15 -1.46 -6.76
C SER A 76 7.41 -2.70 -7.26
N ASP A 77 6.81 -3.49 -6.36
CA ASP A 77 6.24 -4.79 -6.72
C ASP A 77 4.74 -4.70 -6.97
N TYR A 78 4.00 -3.90 -6.20
CA TYR A 78 2.54 -3.79 -6.34
C TYR A 78 2.12 -2.61 -7.23
N LEU A 79 2.51 -1.37 -6.91
CA LEU A 79 2.02 -0.20 -7.65
C LEU A 79 2.62 -0.12 -9.06
N CYS A 80 3.87 -0.55 -9.23
CA CYS A 80 4.54 -0.64 -10.53
C CYS A 80 4.12 -1.85 -11.38
N ASP A 81 3.31 -2.79 -10.85
CA ASP A 81 2.83 -3.93 -11.62
C ASP A 81 1.95 -3.47 -12.81
N SER A 82 2.42 -3.78 -14.01
CA SER A 82 1.73 -3.46 -15.26
C SER A 82 0.34 -4.10 -15.39
N ALA A 83 0.11 -5.26 -14.75
CA ALA A 83 -1.17 -5.94 -14.73
C ALA A 83 -2.20 -5.19 -13.86
N LEU A 84 -1.75 -4.56 -12.77
CA LEU A 84 -2.59 -3.71 -11.93
C LEU A 84 -2.85 -2.36 -12.60
N GLN A 85 -1.83 -1.74 -13.20
CA GLN A 85 -1.98 -0.44 -13.86
C GLN A 85 -2.94 -0.48 -15.07
N LYS A 86 -2.99 -1.59 -15.80
CA LYS A 86 -3.87 -1.77 -16.97
C LYS A 86 -5.24 -2.34 -16.61
N ASP A 87 -5.47 -2.64 -15.33
CA ASP A 87 -6.72 -3.24 -14.88
C ASP A 87 -7.90 -2.27 -14.99
N LYS A 88 -9.03 -2.80 -15.47
CA LYS A 88 -10.29 -2.05 -15.61
C LYS A 88 -11.17 -2.14 -14.37
N ALA A 89 -10.92 -3.07 -13.46
CA ALA A 89 -11.69 -3.21 -12.22
C ALA A 89 -11.31 -2.14 -11.17
N GLY A 90 -10.30 -1.32 -11.43
CA GLY A 90 -9.86 -0.26 -10.51
C GLY A 90 -9.07 -0.82 -9.33
N MET A 91 -8.49 -2.01 -9.48
CA MET A 91 -7.71 -2.67 -8.43
C MET A 91 -6.49 -1.83 -8.01
N TRP A 92 -5.87 -1.13 -8.96
CA TRP A 92 -4.76 -0.22 -8.68
C TRP A 92 -5.16 0.89 -7.70
N ASN A 93 -6.36 1.46 -7.81
CA ASN A 93 -6.83 2.48 -6.87
C ASN A 93 -7.04 1.90 -5.46
N CYS A 94 -7.51 0.65 -5.38
CA CYS A 94 -7.67 -0.04 -4.10
C CYS A 94 -6.31 -0.30 -3.45
N VAL A 95 -5.33 -0.80 -4.21
CA VAL A 95 -3.96 -1.03 -3.75
C VAL A 95 -3.27 0.28 -3.38
N SER A 96 -3.50 1.36 -4.14
CA SER A 96 -3.02 2.70 -3.80
C SER A 96 -3.63 3.22 -2.49
N SER A 97 -4.86 2.85 -2.15
CA SER A 97 -5.44 3.23 -0.87
C SER A 97 -4.88 2.39 0.28
N VAL A 98 -4.62 1.10 0.04
CA VAL A 98 -3.91 0.23 0.98
C VAL A 98 -2.51 0.78 1.26
N SER A 99 -1.77 1.19 0.23
CA SER A 99 -0.42 1.73 0.41
C SER A 99 -0.39 2.99 1.27
N GLU A 100 -1.38 3.88 1.11
CA GLU A 100 -1.53 5.05 2.00
C GLU A 100 -1.71 4.65 3.47
N ARG A 101 -2.53 3.62 3.74
CA ARG A 101 -2.75 3.14 5.12
C ARG A 101 -1.51 2.48 5.71
N VAL A 102 -0.80 1.67 4.92
CA VAL A 102 0.45 1.06 5.37
C VAL A 102 1.53 2.12 5.59
N PHE A 103 1.56 3.15 4.75
CA PHE A 103 2.47 4.28 4.91
C PHE A 103 2.19 5.08 6.18
N GLU A 104 0.92 5.38 6.50
CA GLU A 104 0.55 5.97 7.80
C GLU A 104 1.09 5.14 8.97
N LYS A 105 0.92 3.81 8.92
CA LYS A 105 1.45 2.89 9.94
C LYS A 105 2.97 2.90 10.02
N PHE A 106 3.65 3.01 8.89
CA PHE A 106 5.11 3.15 8.84
C PHE A 106 5.58 4.41 9.55
N LEU A 107 4.94 5.55 9.29
CA LEU A 107 5.27 6.80 9.97
C LEU A 107 5.07 6.72 11.49
N ASP A 108 4.04 6.02 11.93
CA ASP A 108 3.78 5.82 13.37
C ASP A 108 4.85 4.92 14.01
N VAL A 109 5.19 3.79 13.37
CA VAL A 109 6.25 2.88 13.86
C VAL A 109 7.60 3.60 13.92
N MET A 110 7.95 4.37 12.88
CA MET A 110 9.21 5.13 12.86
C MET A 110 9.23 6.25 13.90
N LYS A 111 8.08 6.85 14.22
CA LYS A 111 7.98 7.86 15.28
C LYS A 111 8.22 7.27 16.65
N ASP A 112 7.69 6.07 16.91
CA ASP A 112 7.81 5.40 18.21
C ASP A 112 9.18 4.75 18.43
N ARG A 113 9.95 4.52 17.34
CA ARG A 113 11.34 4.04 17.43
C ARG A 113 12.28 5.07 18.09
N PRO A 114 13.28 4.60 18.86
CA PRO A 114 14.26 5.47 19.51
C PRO A 114 15.01 6.33 18.47
N LYS A 115 15.40 7.53 18.91
CA LYS A 115 16.06 8.53 18.06
C LYS A 115 17.54 8.21 17.90
N ASP A 116 17.83 7.18 17.11
CA ASP A 116 19.18 6.68 16.89
C ASP A 116 19.62 6.91 15.44
N GLU A 117 20.92 6.92 15.18
CA GLU A 117 21.49 7.12 13.84
C GLU A 117 20.96 6.11 12.81
N VAL A 118 20.68 4.88 13.23
CA VAL A 118 20.09 3.83 12.38
C VAL A 118 18.72 4.25 11.86
N ARG A 119 17.88 4.82 12.72
CA ARG A 119 16.54 5.26 12.33
C ARG A 119 16.61 6.45 11.36
N GLU A 120 17.53 7.39 11.61
CA GLU A 120 17.76 8.51 10.70
C GLU A 120 18.23 8.02 9.33
N ALA A 121 19.18 7.07 9.29
CA ALA A 121 19.65 6.46 8.05
C ALA A 121 18.52 5.72 7.30
N ASP A 122 17.65 5.00 8.01
CA ASP A 122 16.48 4.34 7.42
C ASP A 122 15.52 5.37 6.81
N LEU A 123 15.23 6.46 7.52
CA LEU A 123 14.36 7.54 7.03
C LEU A 123 14.95 8.23 5.79
N GLU A 124 16.26 8.51 5.80
CA GLU A 124 16.99 9.06 4.66
C GLU A 124 16.92 8.13 3.45
N GLN A 125 17.16 6.84 3.64
CA GLN A 125 17.08 5.84 2.56
C GLN A 125 15.68 5.80 1.94
N HIS A 126 14.63 5.83 2.77
CA HIS A 126 13.25 5.88 2.29
C HIS A 126 12.93 7.21 1.58
N ALA A 127 13.44 8.34 2.06
CA ALA A 127 13.30 9.63 1.41
C ALA A 127 13.97 9.64 0.02
N GLN A 128 15.20 9.13 -0.09
CA GLN A 128 15.91 8.97 -1.36
C GLN A 128 15.14 8.06 -2.32
N PHE A 129 14.62 6.93 -1.83
CA PHE A 129 13.80 6.02 -2.63
C PHE A 129 12.54 6.73 -3.18
N LEU A 130 11.84 7.51 -2.35
CA LEU A 130 10.67 8.27 -2.77
C LEU A 130 11.04 9.38 -3.77
N LEU A 131 12.19 10.05 -3.60
CA LEU A 131 12.71 11.06 -4.54
C LEU A 131 13.04 10.47 -5.91
N VAL A 132 13.61 9.25 -5.95
CA VAL A 132 13.85 8.54 -7.21
C VAL A 132 12.51 8.22 -7.89
N ASN A 133 11.54 7.70 -7.13
CA ASN A 133 10.21 7.36 -7.66
C ASN A 133 9.34 8.60 -7.97
N PHE A 134 9.65 9.77 -7.42
CA PHE A 134 9.03 11.03 -7.81
C PHE A 134 9.33 11.37 -9.28
N ASN A 135 10.46 10.90 -9.82
CA ASN A 135 10.84 11.07 -11.22
C ASN A 135 10.40 9.89 -12.11
N HIS A 136 9.59 8.97 -11.61
CA HIS A 136 9.19 7.77 -12.35
C HIS A 136 8.44 8.11 -13.65
N GLN A 137 8.61 7.30 -14.71
CA GLN A 137 7.94 7.52 -16.01
C GLN A 137 6.41 7.59 -15.91
N HIS A 138 5.81 6.79 -15.01
CA HIS A 138 4.36 6.73 -14.79
C HIS A 138 3.87 7.84 -13.86
N LYS A 139 2.97 8.70 -14.36
CA LYS A 139 2.38 9.83 -13.62
C LYS A 139 1.70 9.41 -12.31
N GLN A 140 1.08 8.24 -12.28
CA GLN A 140 0.40 7.71 -11.09
C GLN A 140 1.41 7.39 -9.97
N ILE A 141 2.54 6.76 -10.29
CA ILE A 141 3.62 6.49 -9.32
C ILE A 141 4.22 7.79 -8.80
N ARG A 142 4.48 8.76 -9.69
CA ARG A 142 4.98 10.09 -9.26
C ARG A 142 4.08 10.74 -8.21
N ARG A 143 2.76 10.68 -8.40
CA ARG A 143 1.77 11.25 -7.47
C ARG A 143 1.77 10.56 -6.11
N VAL A 144 1.87 9.23 -6.09
CA VAL A 144 1.94 8.46 -4.84
C VAL A 144 3.23 8.81 -4.09
N SER A 145 4.37 8.82 -4.80
CA SER A 145 5.66 9.18 -4.23
C SER A 145 5.69 10.61 -3.69
N ASP A 146 5.11 11.57 -4.42
CA ASP A 146 4.96 12.96 -3.98
C ASP A 146 4.16 13.06 -2.68
N LYS A 147 3.01 12.40 -2.61
CA LYS A 147 2.16 12.36 -1.42
C LYS A 147 2.87 11.74 -0.21
N PHE A 148 3.60 10.65 -0.44
CA PHE A 148 4.37 9.98 0.61
C PHE A 148 5.55 10.83 1.08
N LEU A 149 6.27 11.47 0.15
CA LEU A 149 7.37 12.37 0.48
C LEU A 149 6.90 13.57 1.28
N ALA A 150 5.80 14.21 0.87
CA ALA A 150 5.20 15.32 1.60
C ALA A 150 4.80 14.92 3.03
N SER A 151 4.18 13.75 3.18
CA SER A 151 3.77 13.21 4.49
C SER A 151 4.98 12.80 5.36
N LEU A 152 6.05 12.28 4.74
CA LEU A 152 7.30 11.95 5.43
C LEU A 152 7.96 13.20 6.01
N VAL A 153 8.08 14.25 5.18
CA VAL A 153 8.67 15.53 5.56
C VAL A 153 7.84 16.24 6.62
N ASP A 154 6.52 16.22 6.51
CA ASP A 154 5.63 16.83 7.51
C ASP A 154 5.78 16.15 8.89
N ARG A 155 5.93 14.82 8.90
CA ARG A 155 6.15 14.06 10.13
C ARG A 155 7.57 14.19 10.68
N PHE A 156 8.56 14.29 9.80
CA PHE A 156 9.98 14.33 10.13
C PHE A 156 10.69 15.51 9.43
N PRO A 157 10.49 16.76 9.90
CA PRO A 157 10.98 17.95 9.21
C PRO A 157 12.51 18.06 9.12
N HIS A 158 13.23 17.36 10.00
CA HIS A 158 14.70 17.35 10.01
C HIS A 158 15.29 16.73 8.74
N LEU A 159 14.54 15.86 8.04
CA LEU A 159 14.97 15.26 6.78
C LEU A 159 15.21 16.31 5.68
N LEU A 160 14.53 17.46 5.72
CA LEU A 160 14.78 18.57 4.77
C LEU A 160 16.18 19.17 4.88
N TRP A 161 16.77 19.06 6.06
CA TRP A 161 18.08 19.60 6.38
C TRP A 161 19.16 18.52 6.38
N SER A 162 18.79 17.27 6.06
CA SER A 162 19.77 16.24 5.81
C SER A 162 20.59 16.61 4.58
N ARG A 163 21.89 16.29 4.65
CA ARG A 163 22.86 16.58 3.58
C ARG A 163 22.95 15.44 2.56
N ARG A 164 22.11 14.41 2.69
CA ARG A 164 22.11 13.18 1.88
C ARG A 164 20.87 13.08 1.01
#